data_AF-A0A261Y4L8-F1
#
_entry.id   AF-A0A261Y4L8-F1
#
_cell.length_a   1.000
_cell.length_b   1.000
_cell.length_c   1.000
_cell.angle_alpha   90.00
_cell.angle_beta   90.00
_cell.angle_gamma   90.00
#
_symmetry.space_group_name_H-M   'P 1'
#
loop_
_entity.id
_entity.type
_entity.pdbx_description
1 polymer ?
#
loop_
_entity_poly.entity_id
_entity_poly.type
_entity_poly.pdbx_seq_one_letter_code
_entity_poly.pdbx_strand_id
1 'polypeptide(L)'
;MAQISRWKKRRRKALQEERAAVIERRQRLHAEIDAWREKRLQAEAAEQAKTKERTESETATTTSKVETVERLRLYIERLITLRQLRRKKAQREGDLIPEEGDTFHEAVAAMEALPSSLTPSNQSTKPHQRPIAQLQPPKTSQEIELEHLIDRRRAWDMYIVPSDNPAGSPIPAGYVDACPPANRQWAMCISGHYQ
;
A
#
# COMPACT_ATOMS: atom_id res chain seq x y z
N MET A 1 62.27 36.15 -64.96
CA MET A 1 61.48 34.90 -65.01
C MET A 1 61.33 34.17 -63.66
N ALA A 2 62.37 34.03 -62.82
CA ALA A 2 62.31 33.20 -61.61
C ALA A 2 61.38 33.70 -60.47
N GLN A 3 61.23 35.02 -60.28
CA GLN A 3 60.39 35.56 -59.19
C GLN A 3 58.88 35.31 -59.39
N ILE A 4 58.39 35.40 -60.64
CA ILE A 4 56.97 35.16 -60.98
C ILE A 4 56.57 33.70 -60.68
N SER A 5 57.48 32.74 -60.94
CA SER A 5 57.26 31.32 -60.63
C SER A 5 57.17 31.06 -59.12
N ARG A 6 58.03 31.71 -58.31
CA ARG A 6 57.99 31.63 -56.83
C ARG A 6 56.68 32.17 -56.27
N TRP A 7 56.19 33.29 -56.80
CA TRP A 7 54.90 33.87 -56.40
C TRP A 7 53.72 32.93 -56.72
N LYS A 8 53.66 32.36 -57.93
CA LYS A 8 52.64 31.37 -58.31
C LYS A 8 52.66 30.12 -57.42
N LYS A 9 53.85 29.65 -57.03
CA LYS A 9 53.99 28.50 -56.12
C LYS A 9 53.48 28.82 -54.71
N ARG A 10 53.83 30.00 -54.16
CA ARG A 10 53.32 30.47 -52.86
C ARG A 10 51.81 30.62 -52.86
N ARG A 11 51.23 31.22 -53.91
CA ARG A 11 49.78 31.40 -54.02
C ARG A 11 49.01 30.08 -54.08
N ARG A 12 49.53 29.08 -54.81
CA ARG A 12 48.94 27.73 -54.84
C ARG A 12 48.98 27.04 -53.47
N LYS A 13 50.10 27.16 -52.76
CA LYS A 13 50.25 26.61 -51.41
C LYS A 13 49.27 27.27 -50.43
N ALA A 14 49.17 28.60 -50.44
CA ALA A 14 48.22 29.34 -49.61
C ALA A 14 46.77 28.91 -49.89
N LEU A 15 46.40 28.72 -51.16
CA LEU A 15 45.06 28.28 -51.54
C LEU A 15 44.77 26.82 -51.11
N GLN A 16 45.79 25.95 -51.10
CA GLN A 16 45.68 24.60 -50.56
C GLN A 16 45.51 24.61 -49.03
N GLU A 17 46.26 25.45 -48.32
CA GLU A 17 46.15 25.63 -46.87
C GLU A 17 44.77 26.19 -46.47
N GLU A 18 44.25 27.18 -47.21
CA GLU A 18 42.88 27.70 -47.03
C GLU A 18 41.82 26.59 -47.22
N ARG A 19 41.95 25.77 -48.27
CA ARG A 19 41.03 24.65 -48.51
C ARG A 19 41.12 23.60 -47.41
N ALA A 20 42.32 23.25 -46.97
CA ALA A 20 42.53 22.31 -45.87
C ALA A 20 41.92 22.84 -44.57
N ALA A 21 42.11 24.13 -44.26
CA ALA A 21 41.52 24.77 -43.07
C ALA A 21 39.98 24.73 -43.10
N VAL A 22 39.36 24.91 -44.26
CA VAL A 22 37.89 24.78 -44.41
C VAL A 22 37.43 23.34 -44.17
N ILE A 23 38.15 22.35 -44.70
CA ILE A 23 37.83 20.92 -44.51
C ILE A 23 37.97 20.55 -43.02
N GLU A 24 39.08 20.93 -42.38
CA GLU A 24 39.31 20.73 -40.94
C GLU A 24 38.21 21.37 -40.09
N ARG A 25 37.83 22.61 -40.41
CA ARG A 25 36.73 23.28 -39.70
C ARG A 25 35.42 22.53 -39.85
N ARG A 26 35.12 22.02 -41.05
CA ARG A 26 33.93 21.21 -41.30
C ARG A 26 33.98 19.87 -40.56
N GLN A 27 35.13 19.21 -40.53
CA GLN A 27 35.31 17.96 -39.78
C GLN A 27 35.14 18.16 -38.28
N ARG A 28 35.66 19.26 -37.72
CA ARG A 28 35.44 19.61 -36.30
C ARG A 28 33.97 19.78 -35.98
N LEU A 29 33.22 20.51 -36.83
CA LEU A 29 31.79 20.69 -36.64
C LEU A 29 31.02 19.36 -36.73
N HIS A 30 31.37 18.49 -37.67
CA HIS A 30 30.75 17.16 -37.75
C HIS A 30 31.07 16.29 -36.53
N ALA A 31 32.32 16.27 -36.08
CA ALA A 31 32.72 15.55 -34.88
C ALA A 31 31.99 16.08 -33.62
N GLU A 32 31.78 17.39 -33.53
CA GLU A 32 31.00 18.00 -32.45
C GLU A 32 29.52 17.60 -32.50
N ILE A 33 28.93 17.55 -33.69
CA ILE A 33 27.55 17.07 -33.90
C ILE A 33 27.42 15.60 -33.49
N ASP A 34 28.37 14.76 -33.91
CA ASP A 34 28.35 13.33 -33.60
C ASP A 34 28.55 13.09 -32.10
N ALA A 35 29.50 13.79 -31.47
CA ALA A 35 29.70 13.74 -30.02
C ALA A 35 28.45 14.20 -29.24
N TRP A 36 27.72 15.20 -29.75
CA TRP A 36 26.46 15.63 -29.15
C TRP A 36 25.37 14.54 -29.24
N ARG A 37 25.28 13.86 -30.39
CA ARG A 37 24.35 12.74 -30.58
C ARG A 37 24.68 11.55 -29.69
N GLU A 38 25.95 11.19 -29.58
CA GLU A 38 26.42 10.12 -28.72
C GLU A 38 26.10 10.39 -27.24
N LYS A 39 26.34 11.62 -26.76
CA LYS A 39 25.96 12.02 -25.40
C LYS A 39 24.46 11.88 -25.15
N ARG A 40 23.62 12.23 -26.13
CA ARG A 40 22.16 12.05 -26.02
C ARG A 40 21.77 10.57 -25.97
N LEU A 41 22.33 9.75 -26.86
CA LEU A 41 22.08 8.31 -26.84
C LEU A 41 22.55 7.66 -25.54
N GLN A 42 23.69 8.10 -25.01
CA GLN A 42 24.18 7.66 -23.69
C GLN A 42 23.25 8.10 -22.56
N ALA A 43 22.75 9.34 -22.59
CA ALA A 43 21.78 9.81 -21.60
C ALA A 43 20.47 9.02 -21.67
N GLU A 44 19.95 8.78 -22.87
CA GLU A 44 18.75 7.96 -23.08
C GLU A 44 18.97 6.51 -22.64
N ALA A 45 20.12 5.92 -22.95
CA ALA A 45 20.47 4.57 -22.50
C ALA A 45 20.63 4.49 -20.98
N ALA A 46 21.20 5.52 -20.34
CA ALA A 46 21.34 5.60 -18.89
C ALA A 46 19.97 5.73 -18.21
N GLU A 47 19.07 6.58 -18.74
CA GLU A 47 17.69 6.68 -18.24
C GLU A 47 16.93 5.36 -18.44
N GLN A 48 17.09 4.71 -19.60
CA GLN A 48 16.50 3.38 -19.82
C GLN A 48 17.07 2.34 -18.85
N ALA A 49 18.37 2.33 -18.58
CA ALA A 49 18.97 1.44 -17.60
C ALA A 49 18.41 1.66 -16.19
N LYS A 50 18.29 2.92 -15.75
CA LYS A 50 17.67 3.27 -14.47
C LYS A 50 16.22 2.82 -14.38
N THR A 51 15.44 3.03 -15.44
CA THR A 51 14.03 2.59 -15.46
C THR A 51 13.91 1.07 -15.43
N LYS A 52 14.75 0.35 -16.20
CA LYS A 52 14.79 -1.11 -16.20
C LYS A 52 15.16 -1.66 -14.83
N GLU A 53 16.23 -1.17 -14.21
CA GLU A 53 16.65 -1.57 -12.86
C GLU A 53 15.53 -1.35 -11.83
N ARG A 54 14.83 -0.21 -11.91
CA ARG A 54 13.67 0.05 -11.06
C ARG A 54 12.55 -0.96 -11.29
N THR A 55 12.16 -1.21 -12.54
CA THR A 55 11.11 -2.19 -12.86
C THR A 55 11.51 -3.62 -12.49
N GLU A 56 12.77 -3.99 -12.66
CA GLU A 56 13.31 -5.30 -12.27
C GLU A 56 13.31 -5.47 -10.75
N SER A 57 13.67 -4.44 -9.99
CA SER A 57 13.57 -4.45 -8.52
C SER A 57 12.11 -4.55 -8.03
N GLU A 58 11.20 -3.80 -8.65
CA GLU A 58 9.78 -3.85 -8.32
C GLU A 58 9.19 -5.23 -8.65
N THR A 59 9.44 -5.75 -9.84
CA THR A 59 8.99 -7.10 -10.24
C THR A 59 9.59 -8.19 -9.34
N ALA A 60 10.88 -8.15 -9.02
CA ALA A 60 11.50 -9.11 -8.11
C ALA A 60 10.90 -9.08 -6.69
N THR A 61 10.57 -7.90 -6.16
CA THR A 61 9.87 -7.83 -4.86
C THR A 61 8.44 -8.36 -4.95
N THR A 62 7.73 -8.12 -6.06
CA THR A 62 6.37 -8.65 -6.25
C THR A 62 6.35 -10.17 -6.42
N THR A 63 7.29 -10.76 -7.17
CA THR A 63 7.38 -12.22 -7.34
C THR A 63 7.68 -12.90 -6.02
N SER A 64 8.62 -12.38 -5.23
CA SER A 64 8.90 -12.91 -3.89
C SER A 64 7.68 -12.84 -2.96
N LYS A 65 6.93 -11.73 -2.99
CA LYS A 65 5.67 -11.63 -2.22
C LYS A 65 4.65 -12.68 -2.68
N VAL A 66 4.48 -12.87 -3.99
CA VAL A 66 3.57 -13.90 -4.54
C VAL A 66 3.99 -15.29 -4.06
N GLU A 67 5.27 -15.64 -4.14
CA GLU A 67 5.80 -16.92 -3.65
C GLU A 67 5.52 -17.15 -2.15
N THR A 68 5.67 -16.10 -1.31
CA THR A 68 5.35 -16.21 0.12
C THR A 68 3.87 -16.46 0.37
N VAL A 69 2.98 -15.79 -0.40
CA VAL A 69 1.53 -15.98 -0.29
C VAL A 69 1.13 -17.39 -0.74
N GLU A 70 1.70 -17.89 -1.83
CA GLU A 70 1.46 -19.26 -2.30
C GLU A 70 1.89 -20.30 -1.27
N ARG A 71 3.04 -20.12 -0.63
CA ARG A 71 3.50 -20.98 0.46
C ARG A 71 2.54 -20.98 1.65
N LEU A 72 2.06 -19.80 2.06
CA LEU A 72 1.10 -19.67 3.16
C LEU A 72 -0.23 -20.35 2.81
N ARG A 73 -0.71 -20.19 1.57
CA ARG A 73 -1.91 -20.87 1.09
C ARG A 73 -1.80 -22.39 1.21
N LEU A 74 -0.70 -22.97 0.74
CA LEU A 74 -0.46 -24.41 0.84
C LEU A 74 -0.42 -24.89 2.30
N TYR A 75 0.17 -24.09 3.20
CA TYR A 75 0.19 -24.38 4.63
C TYR A 75 -1.22 -24.38 5.24
N ILE A 76 -2.05 -23.39 4.89
CA ILE A 76 -3.45 -23.31 5.33
C ILE A 76 -4.25 -24.51 4.81
N GLU A 77 -4.12 -24.85 3.53
CA GLU A 77 -4.78 -26.04 2.95
C GLU A 77 -4.38 -27.32 3.72
N ARG A 78 -3.09 -27.46 4.06
CA ARG A 78 -2.62 -28.58 4.88
C ARG A 78 -3.22 -28.57 6.29
N LEU A 79 -3.32 -27.42 6.94
CA LEU A 79 -3.95 -27.31 8.26
C LEU A 79 -5.45 -27.64 8.22
N ILE A 80 -6.16 -27.21 7.18
CA ILE A 80 -7.57 -27.55 6.97
C ILE A 80 -7.73 -29.07 6.83
N THR A 81 -6.90 -29.74 6.03
CA THR A 81 -6.94 -31.20 5.90
C THR A 81 -6.66 -31.91 7.24
N LEU A 82 -5.69 -31.43 8.02
CA LEU A 82 -5.41 -31.97 9.36
C LEU A 82 -6.59 -31.78 10.31
N ARG A 83 -7.25 -30.61 10.28
CA ARG A 83 -8.47 -30.35 11.07
C ARG A 83 -9.56 -31.35 10.71
N GLN A 84 -9.80 -31.57 9.41
CA GLN A 84 -10.80 -32.54 8.93
C GLN A 84 -10.48 -33.97 9.37
N LEU A 85 -9.22 -34.40 9.31
CA LEU A 85 -8.80 -35.73 9.77
C LEU A 85 -8.98 -35.91 11.28
N ARG A 86 -8.63 -34.90 12.08
CA ARG A 86 -8.86 -34.92 13.53
C ARG A 86 -10.35 -35.00 13.86
N ARG A 87 -11.19 -34.24 13.14
CA ARG A 87 -12.66 -34.33 13.26
C ARG A 87 -13.16 -35.74 12.95
N LYS A 88 -12.77 -36.32 11.81
CA LYS A 88 -13.12 -37.69 11.43
C LYS A 88 -12.60 -38.74 12.41
N LYS A 89 -11.50 -38.46 13.12
CA LYS A 89 -10.98 -39.33 14.17
C LYS A 89 -11.85 -39.24 15.44
N ALA A 90 -12.10 -38.04 15.94
CA ALA A 90 -12.96 -37.81 17.11
C ALA A 90 -14.40 -38.35 16.91
N GLN A 91 -14.97 -38.14 15.72
CA GLN A 91 -16.28 -38.72 15.35
C GLN A 91 -16.29 -40.26 15.42
N ARG A 92 -15.17 -40.93 15.09
CA ARG A 92 -15.04 -42.39 15.22
C ARG A 92 -14.84 -42.82 16.68
N GLU A 93 -14.19 -41.99 17.49
CA GLU A 93 -13.92 -42.25 18.91
C GLU A 93 -15.16 -41.96 19.79
N GLY A 94 -16.24 -41.41 19.22
CA GLY A 94 -17.49 -41.11 19.93
C GLY A 94 -17.46 -39.77 20.67
N ASP A 95 -16.38 -38.99 20.52
CA ASP A 95 -16.30 -37.63 21.02
C ASP A 95 -17.19 -36.74 20.14
N LEU A 96 -18.33 -36.31 20.70
CA LEU A 96 -19.12 -35.23 20.13
C LEU A 96 -18.29 -33.95 20.18
N ILE A 97 -17.60 -33.64 19.08
CA ILE A 97 -17.14 -32.27 18.85
C ILE A 97 -18.41 -31.44 18.67
N PRO A 98 -18.73 -30.50 19.58
CA PRO A 98 -19.89 -29.64 19.41
C PRO A 98 -19.81 -28.92 18.07
N GLU A 99 -20.96 -28.78 17.42
CA GLU A 99 -21.14 -28.04 16.17
C GLU A 99 -20.62 -26.60 16.29
N GLU A 100 -19.33 -26.43 16.10
CA GLU A 100 -18.77 -25.27 15.44
C GLU A 100 -18.44 -25.73 14.02
N GLY A 101 -19.51 -26.05 13.28
CA GLY A 101 -19.59 -25.65 11.89
C GLY A 101 -19.29 -24.16 11.78
N ASP A 102 -19.17 -23.63 10.58
CA ASP A 102 -18.87 -22.22 10.39
C ASP A 102 -20.06 -21.35 10.81
N THR A 103 -20.45 -21.37 12.09
CA THR A 103 -21.56 -20.62 12.70
C THR A 103 -21.45 -19.14 12.39
N PHE A 104 -20.21 -18.66 12.28
CA PHE A 104 -19.90 -17.33 11.79
C PHE A 104 -20.28 -17.14 10.32
N HIS A 105 -19.89 -18.03 9.40
CA HIS A 105 -20.24 -17.90 7.98
C HIS A 105 -21.71 -18.20 7.71
N GLU A 106 -22.35 -19.09 8.47
CA GLU A 106 -23.80 -19.32 8.44
C GLU A 106 -24.57 -18.11 8.97
N ALA A 107 -24.10 -17.46 10.05
CA ALA A 107 -24.70 -16.23 10.57
C ALA A 107 -24.53 -15.05 9.61
N VAL A 108 -23.35 -14.92 8.97
CA VAL A 108 -23.09 -13.88 7.95
C VAL A 108 -23.95 -14.12 6.70
N ALA A 109 -24.03 -15.36 6.21
CA ALA A 109 -24.90 -15.71 5.09
C ALA A 109 -26.39 -15.51 5.43
N ALA A 110 -26.81 -15.82 6.66
CA ALA A 110 -28.17 -15.56 7.13
C ALA A 110 -28.47 -14.05 7.24
N MET A 111 -27.50 -13.24 7.65
CA MET A 111 -27.63 -11.77 7.65
C MET A 111 -27.71 -11.20 6.23
N GLU A 112 -26.92 -11.72 5.28
CA GLU A 112 -26.95 -11.29 3.88
C GLU A 112 -28.21 -11.79 3.13
N ALA A 113 -28.79 -12.93 3.54
CA ALA A 113 -29.99 -13.51 2.94
C ALA A 113 -31.30 -12.90 3.44
N LEU A 114 -31.30 -12.11 4.52
CA LEU A 114 -32.49 -11.39 4.96
C LEU A 114 -32.73 -10.17 4.05
N PRO A 115 -33.91 -10.03 3.40
CA PRO A 115 -34.24 -8.79 2.71
C PRO A 115 -34.27 -7.65 3.74
N SER A 116 -33.68 -6.51 3.39
CA SER A 116 -33.43 -5.34 4.27
C SER A 116 -34.66 -4.69 4.93
N SER A 117 -35.84 -5.33 4.95
CA SER A 117 -37.11 -4.73 5.34
C SER A 117 -37.71 -5.20 6.67
N LEU A 118 -37.13 -6.16 7.39
CA LEU A 118 -37.71 -6.64 8.66
C LEU A 118 -36.67 -6.80 9.76
N THR A 119 -36.35 -5.68 10.42
CA THR A 119 -35.79 -5.67 11.78
C THR A 119 -36.96 -5.66 12.78
N PRO A 120 -37.08 -6.63 13.70
CA PRO A 120 -38.13 -6.60 14.71
C PRO A 120 -37.81 -5.59 15.80
N SER A 121 -38.77 -4.68 15.99
CA SER A 121 -38.94 -3.76 17.11
C SER A 121 -38.74 -4.46 18.45
N ASN A 122 -37.71 -4.04 19.20
CA ASN A 122 -37.54 -4.41 20.61
C ASN A 122 -38.04 -3.24 21.48
N GLN A 123 -38.91 -3.58 22.43
CA GLN A 123 -39.73 -2.63 23.18
C GLN A 123 -38.90 -1.79 24.15
N SER A 124 -39.09 -0.47 24.03
CA SER A 124 -39.07 0.53 25.09
C SER A 124 -38.01 0.38 26.21
N THR A 125 -36.82 0.89 25.93
CA THR A 125 -36.21 1.86 26.86
C THR A 125 -36.08 3.16 26.09
N LYS A 126 -36.64 4.24 26.66
CA LYS A 126 -36.74 5.56 26.06
C LYS A 126 -35.46 5.93 25.30
N PRO A 127 -35.54 6.40 24.05
CA PRO A 127 -34.36 6.96 23.42
C PRO A 127 -34.05 8.22 24.23
N HIS A 128 -33.02 8.15 25.08
CA HIS A 128 -32.22 9.34 25.25
C HIS A 128 -31.61 9.59 23.86
N GLN A 129 -32.35 10.36 23.06
CA GLN A 129 -31.77 11.16 22.01
C GLN A 129 -30.73 12.03 22.71
N ARG A 130 -29.53 11.47 22.90
CA ARG A 130 -28.35 12.32 22.84
C ARG A 130 -28.50 13.01 21.49
N PRO A 131 -28.37 14.34 21.41
CA PRO A 131 -28.14 14.94 20.12
C PRO A 131 -26.88 14.23 19.63
N ILE A 132 -27.05 13.29 18.70
CA ILE A 132 -26.00 12.96 17.78
C ILE A 132 -25.71 14.34 17.22
N ALA A 133 -24.63 14.97 17.70
CA ALA A 133 -24.07 16.13 17.05
C ALA A 133 -24.01 15.67 15.61
N GLN A 134 -24.93 16.23 14.80
CA GLN A 134 -25.23 15.71 13.48
C GLN A 134 -23.87 15.47 12.86
N LEU A 135 -23.49 14.21 12.65
CA LEU A 135 -22.38 13.88 11.80
C LEU A 135 -22.93 14.23 10.43
N GLN A 136 -22.91 15.54 10.15
CA GLN A 136 -23.26 16.08 8.87
C GLN A 136 -22.38 15.30 7.91
N PRO A 137 -22.95 14.65 6.88
CA PRO A 137 -22.12 14.13 5.81
C PRO A 137 -21.19 15.28 5.41
N PRO A 138 -19.87 15.04 5.24
CA PRO A 138 -18.93 16.12 5.01
C PRO A 138 -19.49 16.97 3.89
N LYS A 139 -19.78 18.24 4.22
CA LYS A 139 -20.25 19.22 3.24
C LYS A 139 -19.21 19.21 2.13
N THR A 140 -19.60 18.64 0.99
CA THR A 140 -19.11 18.95 -0.36
C THR A 140 -17.74 19.62 -0.37
N SER A 141 -16.66 18.86 -0.59
CA SER A 141 -15.36 19.30 -1.14
C SER A 141 -14.91 20.74 -0.83
N GLN A 142 -15.15 21.25 0.38
CA GLN A 142 -14.48 22.45 0.86
C GLN A 142 -13.22 21.94 1.52
N GLU A 143 -12.09 22.43 1.01
CA GLU A 143 -10.74 22.12 1.47
C GLU A 143 -10.75 21.91 2.98
N ILE A 144 -10.62 20.66 3.41
CA ILE A 144 -10.39 20.40 4.83
C ILE A 144 -9.01 20.98 5.08
N GLU A 145 -9.01 22.19 5.65
CA GLU A 145 -7.81 22.95 5.95
C GLU A 145 -6.82 22.06 6.71
N LEU A 146 -5.55 22.09 6.31
CA LEU A 146 -4.53 21.15 6.79
C LEU A 146 -4.45 21.13 8.33
N GLU A 147 -4.62 22.28 8.96
CA GLU A 147 -4.66 22.45 10.41
C GLU A 147 -5.77 21.61 11.07
N HIS A 148 -6.97 21.56 10.48
CA HIS A 148 -8.09 20.76 10.99
C HIS A 148 -7.86 19.24 10.87
N LEU A 149 -7.00 18.80 9.96
CA LEU A 149 -6.58 17.40 9.87
C LEU A 149 -5.47 17.09 10.87
N ILE A 150 -4.54 18.03 11.07
CA ILE A 150 -3.45 17.91 12.05
C ILE A 150 -4.02 17.81 13.48
N ASP A 151 -4.98 18.66 13.84
CA ASP A 151 -5.59 18.63 15.18
C ASP A 151 -6.36 17.33 15.43
N ARG A 152 -7.06 16.84 14.41
CA ARG A 152 -7.72 15.54 14.47
C ARG A 152 -6.68 14.45 14.69
N ARG A 153 -5.60 14.46 13.91
CA ARG A 153 -4.53 13.47 14.02
C ARG A 153 -3.90 13.48 15.41
N ARG A 154 -3.62 14.65 15.98
CA ARG A 154 -3.10 14.79 17.35
C ARG A 154 -4.05 14.24 18.40
N ALA A 155 -5.37 14.43 18.24
CA ALA A 155 -6.37 13.83 19.12
C ALA A 155 -6.38 12.30 19.03
N TRP A 156 -6.14 11.74 17.84
CA TRP A 156 -6.02 10.30 17.64
C TRP A 156 -4.70 9.73 18.17
N ASP A 157 -3.61 10.49 18.09
CA ASP A 157 -2.29 10.05 18.55
C ASP A 157 -2.27 9.73 20.07
N MET A 158 -3.16 10.34 20.87
CA MET A 158 -3.35 9.97 22.29
C MET A 158 -3.76 8.51 22.51
N TYR A 159 -4.42 7.88 21.53
CA TYR A 159 -4.92 6.50 21.63
C TYR A 159 -4.03 5.47 20.92
N ILE A 160 -2.97 5.93 20.25
CA ILE A 160 -1.99 5.07 19.54
C ILE A 160 -0.77 4.79 20.44
N VAL A 161 -0.68 5.47 21.57
CA VAL A 161 0.43 5.31 22.51
C VAL A 161 0.38 3.93 23.19
N PRO A 162 1.53 3.24 23.36
CA PRO A 162 1.60 1.96 24.07
C PRO A 162 0.98 2.03 25.47
N SER A 163 0.43 0.90 25.94
CA SER A 163 -0.24 0.74 27.24
C SER A 163 0.57 1.18 28.45
N ASP A 164 1.89 1.32 28.29
CA ASP A 164 2.84 1.60 29.36
C ASP A 164 3.06 3.12 29.57
N ASN A 165 2.40 3.98 28.77
CA ASN A 165 2.50 5.42 28.90
C ASN A 165 1.36 5.98 29.79
N PRO A 166 1.65 6.76 30.85
CA PRO A 166 0.65 7.31 31.76
C PRO A 166 -0.37 8.26 31.13
N ALA A 167 -0.13 8.75 29.90
CA ALA A 167 -1.07 9.57 29.13
C ALA A 167 -1.94 8.77 28.13
N GLY A 168 -1.68 7.46 27.96
CA GLY A 168 -2.45 6.59 27.08
C GLY A 168 -3.64 5.97 27.80
N SER A 169 -4.85 6.48 27.52
CA SER A 169 -6.05 5.75 27.92
C SER A 169 -6.30 4.64 26.89
N PRO A 170 -6.61 3.39 27.30
CA PRO A 170 -7.24 2.44 26.40
C PRO A 170 -8.53 3.06 25.85
N ILE A 171 -8.90 2.65 24.64
CA ILE A 171 -10.13 2.97 23.87
C ILE A 171 -11.12 3.83 24.66
N PRO A 172 -11.48 5.04 24.17
CA PRO A 172 -12.30 5.97 24.92
C PRO A 172 -13.54 5.30 25.54
N ALA A 173 -13.82 5.60 26.80
CA ALA A 173 -14.95 5.01 27.51
C ALA A 173 -16.26 5.20 26.71
N GLY A 174 -16.93 4.09 26.39
CA GLY A 174 -18.18 4.08 25.62
C GLY A 174 -18.04 3.98 24.09
N TYR A 175 -16.81 3.81 23.55
CA TYR A 175 -16.62 3.51 22.13
C TYR A 175 -16.84 2.03 21.79
N VAL A 176 -16.70 1.16 22.79
CA VAL A 176 -17.02 -0.26 22.69
C VAL A 176 -17.87 -0.62 23.88
N ASP A 177 -19.14 -0.92 23.64
CA ASP A 177 -19.98 -1.56 24.64
C ASP A 177 -19.45 -3.00 24.79
N ALA A 178 -19.03 -3.36 26.01
CA ALA A 178 -18.67 -4.75 26.28
C ALA A 178 -19.89 -5.63 26.01
N CYS A 179 -19.70 -6.71 25.24
CA CYS A 179 -20.76 -7.69 25.03
C CYS A 179 -21.28 -8.16 26.40
N PRO A 180 -22.60 -8.32 26.57
CA PRO A 180 -23.14 -8.88 27.80
C PRO A 180 -22.48 -10.24 28.07
N PRO A 181 -22.17 -10.56 29.34
CA PRO A 181 -21.48 -11.80 29.68
C PRO A 181 -22.26 -12.99 29.14
N ALA A 182 -21.56 -13.89 28.44
CA ALA A 182 -22.16 -15.03 27.76
C ALA A 182 -22.90 -15.99 28.71
N ASN A 183 -22.55 -15.98 30.01
CA ASN A 183 -23.27 -16.72 31.03
C ASN A 183 -23.21 -16.00 32.40
N ARG A 184 -24.04 -16.47 33.33
CA ARG A 184 -24.17 -15.90 34.68
C ARG A 184 -22.87 -15.99 35.50
N GLN A 185 -22.04 -17.01 35.29
CA GLN A 185 -20.76 -17.15 35.97
C GLN A 185 -19.79 -16.04 35.57
N TRP A 186 -19.70 -15.72 34.28
CA TRP A 186 -18.92 -14.59 33.77
C TRP A 186 -19.44 -13.24 34.29
N ALA A 187 -20.77 -13.10 34.42
CA ALA A 187 -21.37 -11.90 34.99
C ALA A 187 -20.94 -11.66 36.45
N MET A 188 -20.80 -12.71 37.25
CA MET A 188 -20.34 -12.61 38.65
C MET A 188 -18.87 -12.17 38.72
N CYS A 189 -18.01 -12.66 37.83
CA CYS A 189 -16.59 -12.30 37.81
C CYS A 189 -16.36 -10.81 37.47
N ILE A 190 -17.20 -10.23 36.61
CA ILE A 190 -17.10 -8.81 36.21
C ILE A 190 -17.72 -7.88 37.26
N SER A 191 -18.77 -8.34 37.97
CA SER A 191 -19.48 -7.54 38.98
C SER A 191 -18.82 -7.53 40.37
N GLY A 192 -17.71 -8.27 40.56
CA GLY A 192 -16.98 -8.29 41.84
C GLY A 192 -17.76 -8.89 43.01
N HIS A 193 -18.88 -9.57 42.73
CA HIS A 193 -19.72 -10.21 43.74
C HIS A 193 -19.29 -11.66 43.95
N TYR A 194 -18.20 -11.84 44.68
CA TYR A 194 -17.91 -13.09 45.39
C TYR A 194 -18.51 -12.99 46.80
N GLN A 195 -19.59 -13.73 47.05
CA GLN A 195 -19.95 -14.24 48.38
C GLN A 195 -20.35 -15.70 48.24
#